data_AF-A0A1U9P185-F1
#
_entry.id   AF-A0A1U9P185-F1
#
_cell.length_a   1.000
_cell.length_b   1.000
_cell.length_c   1.000
_cell.angle_alpha   90.00
_cell.angle_beta   90.00
_cell.angle_gamma   90.00
#
_symmetry.space_group_name_H-M   'P 1'
#
loop_
_entity.id
_entity.type
_entity.pdbx_description
1 polymer ?
#
loop_
_entity_poly.entity_id
_entity_poly.type
_entity_poly.pdbx_seq_one_letter_code
_entity_poly.pdbx_strand_id
1 'polypeptide(L)'
;MLTLHAAELLVTGPGSAPLAGGAVLVEGDRIARVGTYEDLGSAHSHARVRRWPGVLTPGLLVRGADELLERTYYPDDPYEVTELGADPITGGEALEALKLTESRWGNSARRGTQRLLARGVVAVCGRFTVAAVRTAVSRSGLAILPPAPYEGRPDLDPFAGRESAAEAFHGVLEPGAAARFAVFAVADEAELLTRGATACVATVIGGRLLHRRR
;
A
#
# COMPACT_ATOMS: atom_id res chain seq x y z
N MET A 1 15.72 12.21 10.23
CA MET A 1 14.72 12.38 11.31
C MET A 1 14.32 11.01 11.80
N LEU A 2 14.44 10.77 13.10
CA LEU A 2 14.07 9.52 13.74
C LEU A 2 12.57 9.53 14.06
N THR A 3 11.82 8.52 13.62
CA THR A 3 10.36 8.42 13.85
C THR A 3 10.01 7.05 14.42
N LEU A 4 9.29 7.02 15.53
CA LEU A 4 8.78 5.79 16.15
C LEU A 4 7.31 5.60 15.78
N HIS A 5 6.99 4.55 15.05
CA HIS A 5 5.63 4.15 14.70
C HIS A 5 5.19 3.04 15.65
N ALA A 6 4.19 3.30 16.48
CA ALA A 6 3.66 2.34 17.45
C ALA A 6 2.19 2.01 17.13
N ALA A 7 1.81 0.76 17.37
CA ALA A 7 0.47 0.26 17.16
C ALA A 7 0.05 -0.69 18.31
N GLU A 8 -1.21 -1.08 18.35
CA GLU A 8 -1.73 -2.02 19.35
C GLU A 8 -1.14 -3.41 19.14
N LEU A 9 -0.95 -3.79 17.88
CA LEU A 9 -0.32 -5.03 17.47
C LEU A 9 0.70 -4.77 16.35
N LEU A 10 1.85 -5.44 16.41
CA LEU A 10 2.87 -5.41 15.38
C LEU A 10 3.09 -6.81 14.83
N VAL A 11 2.96 -6.95 13.52
CA VAL A 11 3.35 -8.15 12.77
C VAL A 11 4.60 -7.80 11.99
N THR A 12 5.68 -8.54 12.19
CA THR A 12 6.98 -8.20 11.56
C THR A 12 7.17 -8.88 10.22
N GLY A 13 6.44 -9.96 9.94
CA GLY A 13 6.53 -10.64 8.65
C GLY A 13 5.58 -11.83 8.55
N PRO A 14 5.54 -12.49 7.38
CA PRO A 14 4.80 -13.72 7.18
C PRO A 14 5.12 -14.76 8.25
N GLY A 15 4.10 -15.26 8.95
CA GLY A 15 4.24 -16.28 9.99
C GLY A 15 4.93 -15.81 11.28
N SER A 16 5.24 -14.52 11.42
CA SER A 16 5.81 -13.99 12.67
C SER A 16 4.74 -13.97 13.76
N ALA A 17 5.13 -14.30 14.99
CA ALA A 17 4.24 -14.10 16.15
C ALA A 17 3.97 -12.59 16.33
N PRO A 18 2.70 -12.16 16.43
CA PRO A 18 2.38 -10.76 16.66
C PRO A 18 2.91 -10.25 18.00
N LEU A 19 3.44 -9.03 18.01
CA LEU A 19 3.93 -8.34 19.20
C LEU A 19 2.91 -7.30 19.68
N ALA A 20 2.31 -7.53 20.85
CA ALA A 20 1.42 -6.57 21.49
C ALA A 20 2.17 -5.28 21.88
N GLY A 21 1.55 -4.13 21.63
CA GLY A 21 2.15 -2.82 21.88
C GLY A 21 3.45 -2.57 21.10
N GLY A 22 3.61 -3.24 19.96
CA GLY A 22 4.83 -3.19 19.17
C GLY A 22 5.04 -1.85 18.44
N ALA A 23 6.31 -1.59 18.10
CA ALA A 23 6.73 -0.39 17.41
C ALA A 23 7.91 -0.63 16.45
N VAL A 24 7.97 0.22 15.43
CA VAL A 24 9.03 0.27 14.42
C VAL A 24 9.70 1.65 14.49
N LEU A 25 10.99 1.66 14.80
CA LEU A 25 11.81 2.86 14.77
C LEU A 25 12.41 3.03 13.38
N VAL A 26 12.18 4.18 12.76
CA VAL A 26 12.62 4.50 11.40
C VAL A 26 13.63 5.63 11.43
N GLU A 27 14.77 5.42 10.77
CA GLU A 27 15.80 6.41 10.53
C GLU A 27 16.00 6.59 9.02
N GLY A 28 15.68 7.78 8.51
CA GLY A 28 15.75 8.04 7.07
C GLY A 28 14.76 7.15 6.31
N ASP A 29 15.27 6.30 5.42
CA ASP A 29 14.49 5.34 4.64
C ASP A 29 14.56 3.90 5.17
N ARG A 30 15.21 3.68 6.32
CA ARG A 30 15.44 2.35 6.91
C ARG A 30 14.81 2.17 8.27
N ILE A 31 14.51 0.92 8.57
CA ILE A 31 14.13 0.47 9.92
C ILE A 31 15.41 0.40 10.75
N ALA A 32 15.48 1.17 11.82
CA ALA A 32 16.61 1.16 12.75
C ALA A 32 16.45 0.06 13.80
N ARG A 33 15.24 -0.09 14.37
CA ARG A 33 14.91 -1.06 15.41
C ARG A 33 13.43 -1.45 15.35
N VAL A 34 13.14 -2.62 15.90
CA VAL A 34 11.79 -3.18 16.07
C VAL A 34 11.71 -3.75 17.48
N GLY A 35 10.61 -3.55 18.18
CA GLY A 35 10.46 -3.94 19.58
C GLY A 35 9.17 -3.41 20.18
N THR A 36 9.04 -3.42 21.49
CA THR A 36 7.89 -2.82 22.18
C THR A 36 7.97 -1.29 22.11
N TYR A 37 6.82 -0.62 22.18
CA TYR A 37 6.79 0.83 22.32
C TYR A 37 7.46 1.31 23.62
N GLU A 38 7.34 0.54 24.70
CA GLU A 38 7.92 0.89 26.00
C GLU A 38 9.45 0.95 25.95
N ASP A 39 10.08 -0.10 25.42
CA ASP A 39 11.54 -0.19 25.32
C ASP A 39 12.08 0.85 24.33
N LEU A 40 11.47 0.96 23.15
CA LEU A 40 11.94 1.89 22.12
C LEU A 40 11.64 3.35 22.48
N GLY A 41 10.51 3.63 23.11
CA GLY A 41 10.12 4.97 23.52
C GLY A 41 11.02 5.53 24.62
N SER A 42 11.44 4.68 25.56
CA SER A 42 12.39 5.06 26.61
C SER A 42 13.82 5.26 26.04
N ALA A 43 14.29 4.32 25.21
CA ALA A 43 15.62 4.38 24.60
C ALA A 43 15.78 5.53 23.58
N HIS A 44 14.67 5.96 22.96
CA HIS A 44 14.67 6.96 21.90
C HIS A 44 13.67 8.10 22.18
N SER A 45 13.75 8.70 23.37
CA SER A 45 12.82 9.75 23.84
C SER A 45 12.73 11.00 22.95
N HIS A 46 13.74 11.25 22.10
CA HIS A 46 13.77 12.36 21.14
C HIS A 46 13.15 11.99 19.77
N ALA A 47 12.81 10.72 19.54
CA ALA A 47 12.18 10.28 18.29
C ALA A 47 10.77 10.87 18.18
N ARG A 48 10.40 11.29 16.98
CA ARG A 48 9.02 11.70 16.72
C ARG A 48 8.10 10.49 16.85
N VAL A 49 7.17 10.52 17.80
CA VAL A 49 6.23 9.41 18.01
C VAL A 49 4.97 9.56 17.14
N ARG A 50 4.55 8.45 16.53
CA ARG A 50 3.27 8.29 15.84
C ARG A 50 2.59 7.05 16.38
N ARG A 51 1.47 7.23 17.06
CA ARG A 51 0.61 6.13 17.53
C ARG A 51 -0.51 5.91 16.54
N TRP A 52 -0.79 4.66 16.26
CA TRP A 52 -1.80 4.22 15.33
C TRP A 52 -2.73 3.21 16.01
N PRO A 53 -4.02 3.17 15.64
CA PRO A 53 -4.91 2.09 16.06
C PRO A 53 -4.59 0.80 15.32
N GLY A 54 -4.94 -0.35 15.92
CA GLY A 54 -4.91 -1.66 15.29
C GLY A 54 -3.52 -2.21 14.99
N VAL A 55 -3.36 -2.80 13.80
CA VAL A 55 -2.20 -3.64 13.44
C VAL A 55 -1.26 -2.91 12.49
N LEU A 56 0.04 -2.87 12.82
CA LEU A 56 1.13 -2.50 11.93
C LEU A 56 1.73 -3.76 11.31
N THR A 57 1.81 -3.84 9.98
CA THR A 57 2.33 -4.98 9.23
C THR A 57 3.37 -4.52 8.19
N PRO A 58 4.14 -5.42 7.55
CA PRO A 58 4.77 -5.10 6.28
C PRO A 58 3.75 -4.52 5.30
N GLY A 59 4.22 -3.65 4.40
CA GLY A 59 3.34 -3.10 3.38
C GLY A 59 2.89 -4.20 2.40
N LEU A 60 1.86 -3.94 1.62
CA LEU A 60 1.26 -4.95 0.75
C LEU A 60 1.85 -4.95 -0.66
N LEU A 61 1.83 -6.11 -1.31
CA LEU A 61 2.18 -6.32 -2.71
C LEU A 61 0.93 -6.56 -3.55
N VAL A 62 0.79 -5.82 -4.66
CA VAL A 62 -0.22 -6.11 -5.68
C VAL A 62 0.43 -6.73 -6.91
N ARG A 63 -0.21 -7.75 -7.47
CA ARG A 63 0.16 -8.38 -8.74
C ARG A 63 -0.84 -7.99 -9.83
N GLY A 64 -0.43 -8.03 -11.10
CA GLY A 64 -1.28 -7.61 -12.22
C GLY A 64 -1.53 -6.09 -12.23
N ALA A 65 -0.55 -5.29 -11.81
CA ALA A 65 -0.71 -3.85 -11.69
C ALA A 65 -0.83 -3.14 -13.05
N ASP A 66 -0.35 -3.75 -14.13
CA ASP A 66 -0.60 -3.32 -15.50
C ASP A 66 -2.09 -3.38 -15.86
N GLU A 67 -2.81 -4.43 -15.43
CA GLU A 67 -4.27 -4.48 -15.62
C GLU A 67 -4.97 -3.36 -14.84
N LEU A 68 -4.55 -3.14 -13.58
CA LEU A 68 -5.15 -2.14 -12.70
C LEU A 68 -4.82 -0.70 -13.09
N LEU A 69 -3.68 -0.43 -13.73
CA LEU A 69 -3.20 0.94 -13.95
C LEU A 69 -3.06 1.34 -15.43
N GLU A 70 -2.95 0.37 -16.35
CA GLU A 70 -2.92 0.61 -17.81
C GLU A 70 -4.16 0.05 -18.53
N ARG A 71 -4.87 -0.93 -17.96
CA ARG A 71 -6.07 -1.53 -18.58
C ARG A 71 -7.34 -1.28 -17.76
N THR A 72 -7.27 -0.27 -16.90
CA THR A 72 -8.38 0.25 -16.12
C THR A 72 -8.32 1.77 -16.13
N TYR A 73 -9.44 2.41 -16.46
CA TYR A 73 -9.61 3.84 -16.35
C TYR A 73 -10.39 4.18 -15.10
N TYR A 74 -9.85 5.06 -14.25
CA TYR A 74 -10.55 5.59 -13.08
C TYR A 74 -11.05 6.99 -13.41
N PRO A 75 -12.36 7.22 -13.56
CA PRO A 75 -12.90 8.56 -13.80
C PRO A 75 -12.53 9.55 -12.69
N ASP A 76 -12.32 10.81 -13.07
CA ASP A 76 -12.08 11.92 -12.14
C ASP A 76 -13.37 12.42 -11.48
N ASP A 77 -13.32 12.67 -10.18
CA ASP A 77 -14.42 13.25 -9.40
C ASP A 77 -14.05 14.68 -8.98
N PRO A 78 -14.82 15.72 -9.35
CA PRO A 78 -16.19 15.68 -9.90
C PRO A 78 -16.30 15.75 -11.43
N TYR A 79 -15.18 15.85 -12.15
CA TYR A 79 -15.20 16.32 -13.55
C TYR A 79 -15.67 15.30 -14.59
N GLU A 80 -15.44 14.01 -14.37
CA GLU A 80 -15.78 12.95 -15.33
C GLU A 80 -16.88 12.02 -14.82
N VAL A 81 -17.05 11.90 -13.51
CA VAL A 81 -18.04 11.00 -12.88
C VAL A 81 -19.48 11.28 -13.28
N THR A 82 -19.85 12.52 -13.58
CA THR A 82 -21.22 12.84 -14.05
C THR A 82 -21.52 12.22 -15.42
N GLU A 83 -20.52 12.09 -16.29
CA GLU A 83 -20.67 11.56 -17.64
C GLU A 83 -20.34 10.06 -17.71
N LEU A 84 -19.25 9.65 -17.07
CA LEU A 84 -18.68 8.31 -17.18
C LEU A 84 -19.10 7.36 -16.06
N GLY A 85 -19.72 7.89 -14.99
CA GLY A 85 -19.95 7.16 -13.75
C GLY A 85 -18.70 7.11 -12.85
N ALA A 86 -18.89 6.64 -11.61
CA ALA A 86 -17.82 6.55 -10.61
C ALA A 86 -17.03 5.24 -10.63
N ASP A 87 -17.57 4.23 -11.32
CA ASP A 87 -16.96 2.91 -11.37
C ASP A 87 -15.74 2.89 -12.31
N PRO A 88 -14.71 2.07 -12.00
CA PRO A 88 -13.61 1.87 -12.92
C PRO A 88 -14.08 1.28 -14.25
N ILE A 89 -13.65 1.89 -15.35
CA ILE A 89 -13.92 1.41 -16.71
C ILE A 89 -12.83 0.43 -17.10
N THR A 90 -13.23 -0.75 -17.55
CA THR A 90 -12.33 -1.85 -17.94
C THR A 90 -12.79 -2.48 -19.25
N GLY A 91 -11.91 -3.25 -19.88
CA GLY A 91 -12.18 -3.90 -21.16
C GLY A 91 -11.73 -3.06 -22.36
N GLY A 92 -11.17 -3.74 -23.37
CA GLY A 92 -10.53 -3.07 -24.52
C GLY A 92 -11.47 -2.14 -25.27
N GLU A 93 -12.67 -2.59 -25.62
CA GLU A 93 -13.65 -1.80 -26.38
C GLU A 93 -14.06 -0.52 -25.65
N ALA A 94 -14.36 -0.61 -24.35
CA ALA A 94 -14.75 0.54 -23.55
C ALA A 94 -13.59 1.55 -23.41
N LEU A 95 -12.36 1.08 -23.24
CA LEU A 95 -11.18 1.95 -23.15
C LEU A 95 -10.85 2.62 -24.48
N GLU A 96 -10.96 1.91 -25.60
CA GLU A 96 -10.75 2.49 -26.94
C GLU A 96 -11.79 3.58 -27.25
N ALA A 97 -13.05 3.37 -26.83
CA ALA A 97 -14.11 4.35 -27.01
C ALA A 97 -13.83 5.69 -26.30
N LEU A 98 -13.08 5.67 -25.19
CA LEU A 98 -12.71 6.89 -24.43
C LEU A 98 -11.69 7.78 -25.16
N LYS A 99 -11.00 7.26 -26.19
CA LYS A 99 -9.96 7.99 -26.95
C LYS A 99 -8.97 8.71 -26.03
N LEU A 100 -8.42 7.96 -25.07
CA LEU A 100 -7.61 8.52 -23.99
C LEU A 100 -6.31 9.16 -24.50
N THR A 101 -6.08 10.39 -24.06
CA THR A 101 -4.79 11.07 -24.25
C THR A 101 -3.76 10.56 -23.24
N GLU A 102 -2.47 10.76 -23.51
CA GLU A 102 -1.38 10.49 -22.55
C GLU A 102 -1.65 11.15 -21.18
N SER A 103 -2.18 12.38 -21.17
CA SER A 103 -2.50 13.08 -19.92
C SER A 103 -3.63 12.40 -19.13
N ARG A 104 -4.69 11.92 -19.80
CA ARG A 104 -5.79 11.19 -19.15
C ARG A 104 -5.30 9.85 -18.61
N TRP A 105 -4.47 9.13 -19.36
CA TRP A 105 -3.81 7.91 -18.87
C TRP A 105 -2.99 8.17 -17.60
N GLY A 106 -2.14 9.19 -17.61
CA GLY A 106 -1.33 9.56 -16.45
C GLY A 106 -2.17 9.96 -15.23
N ASN A 107 -3.25 10.72 -15.43
CA ASN A 107 -4.14 11.15 -14.36
C ASN A 107 -4.94 9.97 -13.77
N SER A 108 -5.46 9.08 -14.61
CA SER A 108 -6.10 7.83 -14.17
C SER A 108 -5.14 6.99 -13.33
N ALA A 109 -3.92 6.76 -13.81
CA ALA A 109 -2.92 5.99 -13.09
C ALA A 109 -2.56 6.63 -11.74
N ARG A 110 -2.46 7.96 -11.65
CA ARG A 110 -2.28 8.64 -10.35
C ARG A 110 -3.42 8.32 -9.39
N ARG A 111 -4.68 8.40 -9.83
CA ARG A 111 -5.83 8.01 -9.00
C ARG A 111 -5.76 6.54 -8.58
N GLY A 112 -5.39 5.64 -9.49
CA GLY A 112 -5.15 4.22 -9.20
C GLY A 112 -4.06 4.03 -8.14
N THR A 113 -2.90 4.67 -8.28
CA THR A 113 -1.82 4.59 -7.28
C THR A 113 -2.24 5.15 -5.92
N GLN A 114 -3.05 6.21 -5.88
CA GLN A 114 -3.59 6.73 -4.61
C GLN A 114 -4.55 5.72 -3.95
N ARG A 115 -5.37 5.00 -4.75
CA ARG A 115 -6.24 3.93 -4.24
C ARG A 115 -5.44 2.74 -3.68
N LEU A 116 -4.30 2.40 -4.30
CA LEU A 116 -3.37 1.38 -3.82
C LEU A 116 -2.66 1.81 -2.53
N LEU A 117 -2.13 3.04 -2.49
CA LEU A 117 -1.55 3.61 -1.28
C LEU A 117 -2.58 3.68 -0.14
N ALA A 118 -3.84 4.00 -0.44
CA ALA A 118 -4.92 3.98 0.55
C ALA A 118 -5.29 2.58 1.06
N ARG A 119 -4.66 1.53 0.53
CA ARG A 119 -4.83 0.12 0.90
C ARG A 119 -3.55 -0.49 1.47
N GLY A 120 -2.56 0.32 1.87
CA GLY A 120 -1.33 -0.22 2.44
C GLY A 120 -0.34 -0.79 1.43
N VAL A 121 -0.59 -0.61 0.12
CA VAL A 121 0.28 -1.15 -0.93
C VAL A 121 1.57 -0.34 -1.00
N VAL A 122 2.70 -1.04 -0.99
CA VAL A 122 4.05 -0.45 -1.07
C VAL A 122 4.84 -0.94 -2.29
N ALA A 123 4.36 -2.00 -2.94
CA ALA A 123 4.99 -2.59 -4.10
C ALA A 123 3.93 -3.12 -5.09
N VAL A 124 4.28 -3.12 -6.37
CA VAL A 124 3.47 -3.62 -7.46
C VAL A 124 4.30 -4.48 -8.41
N CYS A 125 3.75 -5.61 -8.87
CA CYS A 125 4.30 -6.38 -9.99
C CYS A 125 3.56 -6.01 -11.27
N GLY A 126 4.30 -5.63 -12.30
CA GLY A 126 3.71 -5.32 -13.61
C GLY A 126 4.72 -4.73 -14.58
N ARG A 127 4.32 -4.61 -15.84
CA ARG A 127 5.11 -3.93 -16.88
C ARG A 127 4.31 -2.78 -17.46
N PHE A 128 4.78 -1.56 -17.22
CA PHE A 128 4.10 -0.35 -17.67
C PHE A 128 4.62 0.11 -19.04
N THR A 129 3.81 -0.09 -20.07
CA THR A 129 4.10 0.27 -21.45
C THR A 129 3.77 1.73 -21.75
N VAL A 130 2.70 2.26 -21.18
CA VAL A 130 2.26 3.66 -21.36
C VAL A 130 3.18 4.58 -20.57
N ALA A 131 3.77 5.57 -21.25
CA ALA A 131 4.82 6.41 -20.65
C ALA A 131 4.31 7.27 -19.48
N ALA A 132 3.13 7.87 -19.63
CA ALA A 132 2.49 8.62 -18.55
C ALA A 132 2.15 7.75 -17.33
N VAL A 133 1.73 6.50 -17.54
CA VAL A 133 1.40 5.57 -16.44
C VAL A 133 2.66 5.16 -15.69
N ARG A 134 3.70 4.71 -16.39
CA ARG A 134 5.02 4.38 -15.79
C ARG A 134 5.57 5.54 -14.95
N THR A 135 5.43 6.77 -15.44
CA THR A 135 5.82 7.98 -14.72
C THR A 135 4.99 8.19 -13.45
N ALA A 136 3.66 8.01 -13.52
CA ALA A 136 2.77 8.11 -12.37
C ALA A 136 3.14 7.10 -11.27
N VAL A 137 3.35 5.83 -11.64
CA VAL A 137 3.72 4.78 -10.68
C VAL A 137 5.09 5.06 -10.05
N SER A 138 6.10 5.36 -10.86
CA SER A 138 7.46 5.62 -10.35
C SER A 138 7.50 6.81 -9.38
N ARG A 139 6.69 7.85 -9.62
CA ARG A 139 6.61 9.04 -8.75
C ARG A 139 5.77 8.84 -7.50
N SER A 140 4.93 7.80 -7.45
CA SER A 140 4.10 7.47 -6.28
C SER A 140 4.91 6.97 -5.09
N GLY A 141 6.13 6.48 -5.31
CA GLY A 141 6.96 5.83 -4.29
C GLY A 141 6.82 4.31 -4.23
N LEU A 142 5.83 3.72 -4.89
CA LEU A 142 5.68 2.25 -5.00
C LEU A 142 6.93 1.60 -5.60
N ALA A 143 7.37 0.49 -5.02
CA ALA A 143 8.37 -0.36 -5.65
C ALA A 143 7.76 -1.05 -6.87
N ILE A 144 8.44 -0.98 -8.02
CA ILE A 144 8.02 -1.69 -9.24
C ILE A 144 8.85 -2.95 -9.37
N LEU A 145 8.19 -4.10 -9.30
CA LEU A 145 8.80 -5.41 -9.41
C LEU A 145 8.50 -6.02 -10.79
N PRO A 146 9.33 -6.96 -11.26
CA PRO A 146 9.03 -7.73 -12.46
C PRO A 146 7.63 -8.36 -12.39
N PRO A 147 6.95 -8.56 -13.53
CA PRO A 147 5.71 -9.30 -13.58
C PRO A 147 5.86 -10.66 -12.89
N ALA A 148 4.89 -11.00 -12.05
CA ALA A 148 4.84 -12.26 -11.33
C ALA A 148 3.47 -12.92 -11.56
N PRO A 149 3.38 -14.25 -11.60
CA PRO A 149 2.11 -14.94 -11.76
C PRO A 149 1.11 -14.53 -10.66
N TYR A 150 -0.14 -14.40 -11.06
CA TYR A 150 -1.29 -14.22 -10.18
C TYR A 150 -2.47 -15.03 -10.73
N GLU A 151 -3.35 -15.46 -9.83
CA GLU A 151 -4.55 -16.20 -10.20
C GLU A 151 -5.76 -15.26 -10.19
N GLY A 152 -6.71 -15.51 -11.08
CA GLY A 152 -7.95 -14.72 -11.18
C GLY A 152 -7.76 -13.32 -11.78
N ARG A 153 -8.71 -12.43 -11.49
CA ARG A 153 -8.67 -11.02 -11.93
C ARG A 153 -7.89 -10.20 -10.89
N PRO A 154 -6.99 -9.29 -11.31
CA PRO A 154 -6.34 -8.36 -10.38
C PRO A 154 -7.36 -7.53 -9.62
N ASP A 155 -7.13 -7.36 -8.32
CA ASP A 155 -7.96 -6.56 -7.44
C ASP A 155 -7.13 -5.44 -6.80
N LEU A 156 -7.78 -4.32 -6.49
CA LEU A 156 -7.18 -3.26 -5.70
C LEU A 156 -6.92 -3.71 -4.25
N ASP A 157 -7.72 -4.65 -3.74
CA ASP A 157 -7.52 -5.28 -2.43
C ASP A 157 -6.54 -6.46 -2.53
N PRO A 158 -5.32 -6.33 -1.95
CA PRO A 158 -4.31 -7.40 -2.00
C PRO A 158 -4.71 -8.69 -1.28
N PHE A 159 -5.72 -8.63 -0.41
CA PHE A 159 -6.23 -9.77 0.34
C PHE A 159 -7.30 -10.58 -0.41
N ALA A 160 -7.80 -10.07 -1.53
CA ALA A 160 -8.82 -10.75 -2.31
C ALA A 160 -8.35 -12.15 -2.75
N GLY A 161 -9.13 -13.17 -2.38
CA GLY A 161 -8.86 -14.57 -2.73
C GLY A 161 -7.67 -15.21 -2.01
N ARG A 162 -7.17 -14.60 -0.92
CA ARG A 162 -6.08 -15.15 -0.10
C ARG A 162 -6.60 -16.00 1.05
N GLU A 163 -5.82 -16.99 1.46
CA GLU A 163 -6.11 -17.81 2.63
C GLU A 163 -5.55 -17.17 3.91
N SER A 164 -4.52 -16.33 3.77
CA SER A 164 -3.88 -15.61 4.88
C SER A 164 -3.47 -14.17 4.50
N ALA A 165 -3.46 -13.27 5.48
CA ALA A 165 -2.95 -11.90 5.27
C ALA A 165 -1.46 -11.88 4.88
N ALA A 166 -0.69 -12.85 5.40
CA ALA A 166 0.73 -13.02 5.16
C ALA A 166 1.10 -13.14 3.67
N GLU A 167 0.23 -13.73 2.85
CA GLU A 167 0.45 -13.86 1.40
C GLU A 167 0.50 -12.53 0.65
N ALA A 168 -0.10 -11.49 1.22
CA ALA A 168 -0.11 -10.15 0.64
C ALA A 168 1.08 -9.28 1.09
N PHE A 169 1.83 -9.71 2.12
CA PHE A 169 2.94 -8.92 2.66
C PHE A 169 4.12 -8.80 1.69
N HIS A 170 4.72 -7.62 1.67
CA HIS A 170 5.94 -7.32 0.92
C HIS A 170 7.13 -7.13 1.86
N GLY A 171 7.90 -8.20 2.03
CA GLY A 171 9.11 -8.20 2.86
C GLY A 171 8.82 -8.40 4.34
N VAL A 172 9.78 -7.97 5.17
CA VAL A 172 9.75 -8.09 6.64
C VAL A 172 10.18 -6.78 7.29
N LEU A 173 9.79 -6.59 8.55
CA LEU A 173 10.13 -5.45 9.39
C LEU A 173 11.24 -5.87 10.35
N GLU A 174 12.48 -5.60 9.93
CA GLU A 174 13.67 -5.91 10.71
C GLU A 174 14.70 -4.78 10.57
N PRO A 175 15.66 -4.64 11.51
CA PRO A 175 16.73 -3.65 11.40
C PRO A 175 17.48 -3.74 10.06
N GLY A 176 17.67 -2.59 9.40
CA GLY A 176 18.34 -2.47 8.09
C GLY A 176 17.40 -2.62 6.88
N ALA A 177 16.21 -3.19 7.05
CA ALA A 177 15.21 -3.27 6.00
C ALA A 177 14.71 -1.87 5.61
N ALA A 178 14.21 -1.75 4.39
CA ALA A 178 13.56 -0.52 3.95
C ALA A 178 12.29 -0.26 4.76
N ALA A 179 12.05 0.99 5.15
CA ALA A 179 10.85 1.38 5.89
C ALA A 179 9.62 1.37 4.97
N ARG A 180 9.05 0.17 4.76
CA ARG A 180 7.87 -0.10 3.94
C ARG A 180 6.84 -0.89 4.75
N PHE A 181 5.89 -0.18 5.33
CA PHE A 181 4.87 -0.79 6.19
C PHE A 181 3.53 -0.08 6.05
N ALA A 182 2.48 -0.77 6.47
CA ALA A 182 1.13 -0.26 6.51
C ALA A 182 0.52 -0.47 7.89
N VAL A 183 -0.50 0.33 8.21
CA VAL A 183 -1.26 0.20 9.45
C VAL A 183 -2.74 0.10 9.12
N PHE A 184 -3.43 -0.81 9.79
CA PHE A 184 -4.83 -1.13 9.55
C PHE A 184 -5.63 -1.03 10.85
N ALA A 185 -6.78 -0.36 10.81
CA ALA A 185 -7.69 -0.23 11.95
C ALA A 185 -8.56 -1.50 12.12
N VAL A 186 -7.90 -2.57 12.53
CA VAL A 186 -8.45 -3.91 12.84
C VAL A 186 -7.71 -4.45 14.07
N ALA A 187 -8.28 -5.45 14.74
CA ALA A 187 -7.69 -6.03 15.95
C ALA A 187 -6.48 -6.93 15.68
N ASP A 188 -6.53 -7.72 14.60
CA ASP A 188 -5.51 -8.72 14.26
C ASP A 188 -5.47 -9.04 12.74
N GLU A 189 -4.60 -9.97 12.34
CA GLU A 189 -4.45 -10.40 10.94
C GLU A 189 -5.67 -11.14 10.39
N ALA A 190 -6.44 -11.82 11.23
CA ALA A 190 -7.63 -12.54 10.78
C ALA A 190 -8.78 -11.57 10.46
N GLU A 191 -8.96 -10.55 11.29
CA GLU A 191 -9.87 -9.45 10.99
C GLU A 191 -9.37 -8.66 9.76
N LEU A 192 -8.06 -8.44 9.63
CA LEU A 192 -7.48 -7.79 8.45
C LEU A 192 -7.86 -8.51 7.15
N LEU A 193 -7.69 -9.84 7.10
CA LEU A 193 -8.06 -10.65 5.95
C LEU A 193 -9.56 -10.54 5.63
N THR A 194 -10.41 -10.56 6.65
CA THR A 194 -11.88 -10.51 6.49
C THR A 194 -12.38 -9.14 6.04
N ARG A 195 -11.82 -8.07 6.61
CA ARG A 195 -12.21 -6.69 6.32
C ARG A 195 -11.57 -6.11 5.07
N GLY A 196 -10.45 -6.69 4.65
CA GLY A 196 -9.70 -6.26 3.49
C GLY A 196 -8.93 -4.95 3.71
N ALA A 197 -8.20 -4.55 2.69
CA ALA A 197 -7.19 -3.51 2.79
C ALA A 197 -7.78 -2.09 2.91
N THR A 198 -9.09 -1.94 2.73
CA THR A 198 -9.80 -0.66 2.96
C THR A 198 -9.78 -0.21 4.43
N ALA A 199 -9.40 -1.11 5.36
CA ALA A 199 -9.14 -0.78 6.75
C ALA A 199 -7.82 -0.02 6.98
N CYS A 200 -7.00 0.17 5.94
CA CYS A 200 -5.75 0.91 6.04
C CYS A 200 -5.96 2.35 6.53
N VAL A 201 -5.15 2.76 7.50
CA VAL A 201 -5.11 4.12 8.05
C VAL A 201 -3.79 4.82 7.78
N ALA A 202 -2.72 4.08 7.46
CA ALA A 202 -1.43 4.65 7.13
C ALA A 202 -0.63 3.77 6.19
N THR A 203 0.14 4.39 5.30
CA THR A 203 1.13 3.69 4.46
C THR A 203 2.41 4.49 4.45
N VAL A 204 3.51 3.81 4.77
CA VAL A 204 4.84 4.41 4.87
C VAL A 204 5.75 3.75 3.85
N ILE A 205 6.44 4.56 3.06
CA ILE A 205 7.46 4.12 2.11
C ILE A 205 8.69 4.99 2.24
N GLY A 206 9.85 4.37 2.49
CA GLY A 206 11.11 5.08 2.68
C GLY A 206 11.03 6.10 3.81
N GLY A 207 10.35 5.74 4.90
CA GLY A 207 10.13 6.59 6.09
C GLY A 207 9.17 7.77 5.88
N ARG A 208 8.58 7.90 4.68
CA ARG A 208 7.60 8.93 4.36
C ARG A 208 6.19 8.38 4.51
N LEU A 209 5.33 9.10 5.23
CA LEU A 209 3.90 8.80 5.33
C LEU A 209 3.21 9.23 4.02
N LEU A 210 2.95 8.28 3.12
CA LEU A 210 2.39 8.53 1.79
C LEU A 210 0.86 8.43 1.76
N HIS A 211 0.29 7.67 2.68
CA HIS A 211 -1.15 7.67 2.94
C HIS A 211 -1.38 7.87 4.44
N ARG A 212 -2.41 8.66 4.76
CA ARG A 212 -2.98 8.76 6.09
C ARG A 212 -4.49 8.98 5.97
N ARG A 213 -5.28 8.09 6.57
CA ARG A 213 -6.71 8.30 6.76
C ARG A 213 -6.91 9.30 7.89
N ARG A 214 -7.76 10.30 7.65
CA ARG A 214 -8.15 11.30 8.65
C ARG A 214 -9.19 10.72 9.58
#